data_AF-M0BXL5-F1
#
_entry.id   AF-M0BXL5-F1
#
_cell.length_a   1.000
_cell.length_b   1.000
_cell.length_c   1.000
_cell.angle_alpha   90.00
_cell.angle_beta   90.00
_cell.angle_gamma   90.00
#
_symmetry.space_group_name_H-M   'P 1'
#
loop_
_entity.id
_entity.type
_entity.pdbx_description
1 polymer ?
#
loop_
_entity_poly.entity_id
_entity_poly.type
_entity_poly.pdbx_seq_one_letter_code
_entity_poly.pdbx_strand_id
1 'polypeptide(L)'
;MRKDNDRSLVSRTIEGAETLVSTEPGEIFVDVPAANARYVRVEEGDTVQEGDIRSRSAEELASESLRKWRIETIGPETVIGTDRETDERHEWNREELEQKLAIGGFSTNLSGFERATVSGPGDESNGESVTVTVYGNDSRKFTQTYRPVDDTDRDERRLELAATDERVETFDDDVRERFESTVALALRNEGYAV
;
A
#
# COMPACT_ATOMS: atom_id res chain seq x y z
N MET A 1 0.59 6.62 -16.64
CA MET A 1 -0.43 5.55 -16.75
C MET A 1 0.28 4.21 -16.79
N ARG A 2 0.55 3.60 -15.64
CA ARG A 2 0.69 2.13 -15.63
C ARG A 2 -0.72 1.60 -15.78
N LYS A 3 -0.93 0.76 -16.79
CA LYS A 3 -2.20 0.07 -17.02
C LYS A 3 -2.64 -0.52 -15.69
N ASP A 4 -3.92 -0.41 -15.33
CA ASP A 4 -4.58 -1.46 -14.58
C ASP A 4 -4.14 -2.76 -15.26
N ASN A 5 -3.19 -3.48 -14.65
CA ASN A 5 -2.90 -4.82 -15.08
C ASN A 5 -4.24 -5.54 -14.96
N ASP A 6 -4.65 -6.18 -16.05
CA ASP A 6 -5.82 -7.05 -16.12
C ASP A 6 -5.54 -8.25 -15.20
N ARG A 7 -5.50 -8.00 -13.88
CA ARG A 7 -5.20 -9.00 -12.86
C ARG A 7 -6.41 -9.88 -12.76
N SER A 8 -6.22 -11.17 -12.95
CA SER A 8 -7.22 -12.15 -12.58
C SER A 8 -7.34 -12.19 -11.05
N LEU A 9 -8.39 -11.57 -10.52
CA LEU A 9 -8.69 -11.53 -9.09
C LEU A 9 -9.77 -12.58 -8.76
N VAL A 10 -9.52 -13.35 -7.71
CA VAL A 10 -10.50 -14.28 -7.14
C VAL A 10 -10.91 -13.82 -5.75
N SER A 11 -12.20 -13.87 -5.46
CA SER A 11 -12.73 -13.61 -4.11
C SER A 11 -12.50 -14.85 -3.23
N ARG A 12 -11.92 -14.63 -2.05
CA ARG A 12 -11.69 -15.64 -1.00
C ARG A 12 -12.10 -15.09 0.36
N THR A 13 -12.58 -15.95 1.23
CA THR A 13 -12.83 -15.59 2.64
C THR A 13 -11.61 -15.91 3.47
N ILE A 14 -10.94 -14.88 4.00
CA ILE A 14 -9.79 -15.01 4.89
C ILE A 14 -10.15 -14.44 6.26
N GLU A 15 -10.12 -15.27 7.31
CA GLU A 15 -10.53 -14.90 8.68
C GLU A 15 -11.91 -14.21 8.73
N GLY A 16 -12.86 -14.68 7.92
CA GLY A 16 -14.22 -14.14 7.87
C GLY A 16 -14.38 -12.84 7.08
N ALA A 17 -13.31 -12.31 6.47
CA ALA A 17 -13.35 -11.16 5.58
C ALA A 17 -13.26 -11.59 4.11
N GLU A 18 -14.12 -11.03 3.27
CA GLU A 18 -13.97 -11.15 1.82
C GLU A 18 -12.70 -10.42 1.38
N THR A 19 -11.83 -11.13 0.66
CA THR A 19 -10.51 -10.68 0.23
C THR A 19 -10.32 -11.06 -1.24
N LEU A 20 -9.89 -10.10 -2.05
CA LEU A 20 -9.55 -10.33 -3.45
C LEU A 20 -8.08 -10.70 -3.55
N VAL A 21 -7.78 -11.80 -4.24
CA VAL A 21 -6.41 -12.32 -4.38
C VAL A 21 -6.08 -12.49 -5.85
N SER A 22 -4.91 -12.01 -6.29
CA SER A 22 -4.42 -12.23 -7.65
C SER A 22 -3.95 -13.66 -7.86
N THR A 23 -4.31 -14.25 -9.00
CA THR A 23 -3.82 -15.58 -9.43
C THR A 23 -2.60 -15.50 -10.34
N GLU A 24 -2.10 -14.30 -10.63
CA GLU A 24 -0.98 -14.09 -11.55
C GLU A 24 0.34 -14.58 -10.93
N PRO A 25 1.21 -15.28 -11.69
CA PRO A 25 2.59 -15.54 -11.27
C PRO A 25 3.41 -14.24 -11.27
N GLY A 26 4.50 -14.21 -10.51
CA GLY A 26 5.40 -13.06 -10.38
C GLY A 26 4.94 -11.98 -9.39
N GLU A 27 3.70 -12.06 -8.89
CA GLU A 27 3.22 -11.19 -7.81
C GLU A 27 2.27 -11.94 -6.86
N ILE A 28 2.29 -11.54 -5.59
CA ILE A 28 1.19 -11.77 -4.66
C ILE A 28 0.46 -10.44 -4.50
N PHE A 29 -0.85 -10.44 -4.71
CA PHE A 29 -1.69 -9.27 -4.46
C PHE A 29 -2.90 -9.69 -3.65
N VAL A 30 -3.10 -9.04 -2.52
CA VAL A 30 -4.16 -9.30 -1.55
C VAL A 30 -4.85 -7.98 -1.24
N ASP A 31 -6.08 -7.79 -1.69
CA ASP A 31 -6.90 -6.61 -1.39
C ASP A 31 -8.04 -6.98 -0.46
N VAL A 32 -8.11 -6.30 0.68
CA VAL A 32 -9.14 -6.50 1.71
C VAL A 32 -10.06 -5.27 1.67
N PRO A 33 -11.18 -5.32 0.93
CA PRO A 33 -12.05 -4.16 0.70
C PRO A 33 -13.01 -3.81 1.85
N ALA A 34 -13.12 -4.68 2.87
CA ALA A 34 -14.05 -4.51 3.99
C ALA A 34 -13.71 -3.27 4.88
N ALA A 35 -14.38 -3.15 6.04
CA ALA A 35 -14.30 -1.99 6.95
C ALA A 35 -12.88 -1.45 7.26
N ASN A 36 -11.85 -2.30 7.12
CA ASN A 36 -10.44 -1.93 7.22
C ASN A 36 -9.73 -2.08 5.87
N ALA A 37 -10.17 -1.29 4.88
CA ALA A 37 -9.65 -1.30 3.51
C ALA A 37 -8.12 -1.26 3.49
N ARG A 38 -7.46 -2.22 2.86
CA ARG A 38 -6.00 -2.30 2.74
C ARG A 38 -5.64 -3.25 1.61
N TYR A 39 -4.45 -3.12 1.06
CA TYR A 39 -3.92 -4.16 0.19
C TYR A 39 -2.47 -4.48 0.57
N VAL A 40 -2.04 -5.67 0.21
CA VAL A 40 -0.65 -6.11 0.24
C VAL A 40 -0.25 -6.51 -1.17
N ARG A 41 0.91 -6.05 -1.63
CA ARG A 41 1.51 -6.50 -2.89
C ARG A 41 2.97 -6.83 -2.65
N VAL A 42 3.36 -8.03 -3.06
CA VAL A 42 4.73 -8.56 -2.99
C VAL A 42 5.13 -8.97 -4.41
N GLU A 43 6.24 -8.45 -4.89
CA GLU A 43 6.86 -8.81 -6.17
C GLU A 43 8.15 -9.62 -5.93
N GLU A 44 8.66 -10.27 -6.98
CA GLU A 44 9.98 -10.89 -6.92
C GLU A 44 11.05 -9.83 -6.61
N GLY A 45 11.92 -10.13 -5.65
CA GLY A 45 12.92 -9.23 -5.10
C GLY A 45 12.50 -8.49 -3.83
N ASP A 46 11.20 -8.44 -3.50
CA ASP A 46 10.72 -7.85 -2.25
C ASP A 46 11.12 -8.67 -1.03
N THR A 47 11.03 -8.05 0.14
CA THR A 47 11.22 -8.72 1.43
C THR A 47 9.88 -9.03 2.06
N VAL A 48 9.71 -10.27 2.52
CA VAL A 48 8.66 -10.68 3.44
C VAL A 48 9.27 -10.93 4.81
N GLN A 49 8.59 -10.50 5.86
CA GLN A 49 9.07 -10.57 7.23
C GLN A 49 7.99 -11.14 8.17
N GLU A 50 8.43 -11.84 9.21
CA GLU A 50 7.57 -12.24 10.32
C GLU A 50 7.04 -11.04 11.13
N GLY A 51 5.73 -11.07 11.40
CA GLY A 51 5.05 -10.06 12.21
C GLY A 51 4.31 -9.01 11.39
N ASP A 52 3.40 -8.32 12.08
CA ASP A 52 2.50 -7.34 11.49
C ASP A 52 3.06 -5.92 11.62
N ILE A 53 3.37 -5.30 10.48
CA ILE A 53 3.83 -3.90 10.44
C ILE A 53 2.79 -2.88 10.93
N ARG A 54 1.52 -3.29 11.04
CA ARG A 54 0.43 -2.41 11.50
C ARG A 54 0.29 -2.37 13.01
N SER A 55 0.78 -3.39 13.72
CA SER A 55 0.62 -3.50 15.17
C SER A 55 1.93 -3.50 15.94
N ARG A 56 3.06 -3.79 15.28
CA ARG A 56 4.38 -3.78 15.89
C ARG A 56 5.11 -2.47 15.63
N SER A 57 5.88 -2.03 16.62
CA SER A 57 6.79 -0.90 16.51
C SER A 57 7.99 -1.22 15.60
N ALA A 58 8.70 -0.18 15.16
CA ALA A 58 9.92 -0.36 14.37
C ALA A 58 10.98 -1.18 15.11
N GLU A 59 11.09 -1.03 16.43
CA GLU A 59 12.03 -1.78 17.27
C GLU A 59 11.66 -3.27 17.34
N GLU A 60 10.37 -3.58 17.46
CA GLU A 60 9.88 -4.96 17.45
C GLU A 60 10.12 -5.63 16.10
N LEU A 61 9.90 -4.91 14.99
CA LEU A 61 10.17 -5.40 13.64
C LEU A 61 11.68 -5.45 13.31
N ALA A 62 12.51 -4.71 14.03
CA ALA A 62 13.96 -4.78 13.91
C ALA A 62 14.56 -5.97 14.68
N SER A 63 13.76 -6.71 15.44
CA SER A 63 14.23 -7.86 16.21
C SER A 63 14.89 -8.93 15.35
N GLU A 64 16.08 -9.38 15.75
CA GLU A 64 16.81 -10.52 15.19
C GLU A 64 16.06 -11.85 15.37
N SER A 65 15.01 -11.89 16.19
CA SER A 65 14.18 -13.08 16.35
C SER A 65 13.16 -13.26 15.22
N LEU A 66 12.94 -12.22 14.41
CA LEU A 66 11.99 -12.24 13.31
C LEU A 66 12.71 -12.53 12.01
N ARG A 67 12.30 -13.61 11.36
CA ARG A 67 12.88 -13.99 10.08
C ARG A 67 12.44 -13.04 8.97
N LYS A 68 13.36 -12.83 8.04
CA LYS A 68 13.16 -12.00 6.85
C LYS A 68 13.62 -12.80 5.65
N TRP A 69 12.79 -12.84 4.62
CA TRP A 69 13.10 -13.54 3.40
C TRP A 69 13.03 -12.59 2.22
N ARG A 70 14.00 -12.69 1.33
CA ARG A 70 13.90 -12.11 -0.01
C ARG A 70 13.09 -13.06 -0.88
N ILE A 71 12.06 -12.56 -1.54
CA ILE A 71 11.27 -13.36 -2.48
C ILE A 71 12.05 -13.49 -3.78
N GLU A 72 12.26 -14.73 -4.23
CA GLU A 72 13.02 -15.05 -5.43
C GLU A 72 12.11 -15.41 -6.60
N THR A 73 11.02 -16.15 -6.32
CA THR A 73 10.11 -16.60 -7.37
C THR A 73 8.70 -16.74 -6.83
N ILE A 74 7.72 -16.23 -7.58
CA ILE A 74 6.30 -16.37 -7.26
C ILE A 74 5.61 -17.20 -8.35
N GLY A 75 5.38 -18.47 -8.06
CA GLY A 75 4.60 -19.37 -8.92
C GLY A 75 3.09 -19.29 -8.66
N PRO A 76 2.29 -20.09 -9.39
CA PRO A 76 0.84 -20.14 -9.18
C PRO A 76 0.42 -20.83 -7.88
N GLU A 77 1.22 -21.76 -7.36
CA GLU A 77 0.90 -22.54 -6.15
C GLU A 77 2.00 -22.47 -5.08
N THR A 78 3.20 -22.05 -5.46
CA THR A 78 4.38 -22.02 -4.60
C THR A 78 5.10 -20.69 -4.69
N VAL A 79 5.70 -20.29 -3.57
CA VAL A 79 6.54 -19.10 -3.49
C VAL A 79 7.87 -19.50 -2.89
N ILE A 80 8.95 -19.07 -3.52
CA ILE A 80 10.31 -19.36 -3.08
C ILE A 80 10.94 -18.07 -2.59
N GLY A 81 11.57 -18.14 -1.43
CA GLY A 81 12.39 -17.06 -0.92
C GLY A 81 13.66 -17.57 -0.28
N THR A 82 14.56 -16.66 -0.01
CA THR A 82 15.86 -16.92 0.63
C THR A 82 15.90 -16.15 1.94
N ASP A 83 16.20 -16.86 3.03
CA ASP A 83 16.38 -16.26 4.35
C ASP A 83 17.54 -15.26 4.28
N ARG A 84 17.31 -14.00 4.69
CA ARG A 84 18.28 -12.92 4.55
C ARG A 84 19.44 -13.03 5.53
N GLU A 85 19.33 -13.86 6.57
CA GLU A 85 20.38 -14.07 7.56
C GLU A 85 21.17 -15.35 7.29
N THR A 86 20.48 -16.42 6.89
CA THR A 86 21.11 -17.74 6.73
C THR A 86 21.38 -18.14 5.28
N ASP A 87 20.89 -17.37 4.31
CA ASP A 87 20.87 -17.71 2.86
C ASP A 87 20.15 -19.05 2.56
N GLU A 88 19.36 -19.57 3.52
CA GLU A 88 18.62 -20.81 3.34
C GLU A 88 17.38 -20.58 2.48
N ARG A 89 17.20 -21.46 1.49
CA ARG A 89 15.99 -21.48 0.67
C ARG A 89 14.79 -21.92 1.52
N HIS A 90 13.73 -21.14 1.45
CA HIS A 90 12.42 -21.44 2.00
C HIS A 90 11.38 -21.52 0.88
N GLU A 91 10.43 -22.43 1.03
CA GLU A 91 9.33 -22.62 0.08
C GLU A 91 8.01 -22.59 0.83
N TRP A 92 7.12 -21.68 0.43
CA TRP A 92 5.76 -21.60 0.93
C TRP A 92 4.78 -22.16 -0.08
N ASN A 93 3.69 -22.74 0.42
CA ASN A 93 2.45 -22.76 -0.33
C ASN A 93 1.96 -21.30 -0.50
N ARG A 94 1.60 -20.92 -1.73
CA ARG A 94 1.20 -19.56 -2.07
C ARG A 94 -0.02 -19.09 -1.27
N GLU A 95 -1.04 -19.92 -1.16
CA GLU A 95 -2.28 -19.58 -0.44
C GLU A 95 -2.03 -19.37 1.06
N GLU A 96 -1.15 -20.18 1.67
CA GLU A 96 -0.76 -19.98 3.07
C GLU A 96 -0.03 -18.64 3.27
N LEU A 97 0.86 -18.28 2.34
CA LEU A 97 1.58 -17.00 2.38
C LEU A 97 0.62 -15.81 2.20
N GLU A 98 -0.30 -15.90 1.24
CA GLU A 98 -1.37 -14.91 1.01
C GLU A 98 -2.22 -14.71 2.28
N GLN A 99 -2.62 -15.80 2.93
CA GLN A 99 -3.37 -15.74 4.19
C GLN A 99 -2.56 -15.06 5.29
N LYS A 100 -1.28 -15.44 5.47
CA LYS A 100 -0.41 -14.83 6.49
C LYS A 100 -0.21 -13.34 6.25
N LEU A 101 -0.06 -12.90 5.01
CA LEU A 101 0.01 -11.47 4.67
C LEU A 101 -1.31 -10.75 4.94
N ALA A 102 -2.45 -11.36 4.60
CA ALA A 102 -3.78 -10.76 4.79
C ALA A 102 -4.09 -10.48 6.27
N ILE A 103 -3.69 -11.40 7.16
CA ILE A 103 -4.01 -11.36 8.59
C ILE A 103 -2.92 -10.68 9.44
N GLY A 104 -1.76 -10.35 8.86
CA GLY A 104 -0.63 -9.76 9.58
C GLY A 104 0.27 -10.80 10.27
N GLY A 105 0.17 -12.07 9.90
CA GLY A 105 1.19 -13.05 10.28
C GLY A 105 2.56 -12.66 9.70
N PHE A 106 2.55 -12.13 8.48
CA PHE A 106 3.72 -11.56 7.79
C PHE A 106 3.45 -10.14 7.28
N SER A 107 4.52 -9.41 6.99
CA SER A 107 4.52 -8.08 6.38
C SER A 107 5.56 -7.98 5.26
N THR A 108 5.49 -6.92 4.48
CA THR A 108 6.45 -6.61 3.41
C THR A 108 6.96 -5.17 3.50
N ASN A 109 7.99 -4.84 2.75
CA ASN A 109 8.51 -3.48 2.65
C ASN A 109 7.59 -2.59 1.80
N LEU A 110 7.49 -1.32 2.20
CA LEU A 110 6.84 -0.30 1.40
C LEU A 110 7.70 -0.01 0.16
N SER A 111 7.15 -0.26 -1.02
CA SER A 111 7.84 -0.02 -2.30
C SER A 111 6.95 0.68 -3.33
N GLY A 112 5.63 0.68 -3.12
CA GLY A 112 4.67 1.24 -4.07
C GLY A 112 3.32 1.61 -3.49
N PHE A 113 2.57 2.36 -4.31
CA PHE A 113 1.23 2.85 -4.05
C PHE A 113 0.39 2.66 -5.30
N GLU A 114 -0.69 1.88 -5.21
CA GLU A 114 -1.61 1.64 -6.34
C GLU A 114 -3.01 2.21 -6.10
N ARG A 115 -3.28 2.64 -4.87
CA ARG A 115 -4.60 3.12 -4.48
C ARG A 115 -4.47 4.40 -3.68
N ALA A 116 -5.30 5.37 -4.06
CA ALA A 116 -5.55 6.57 -3.29
C ALA A 116 -7.05 6.90 -3.34
N THR A 117 -7.56 7.47 -2.26
CA THR A 117 -8.93 7.99 -2.18
C THR A 117 -8.87 9.43 -1.73
N VAL A 118 -9.62 10.29 -2.39
CA VAL A 118 -9.77 11.69 -2.03
C VAL A 118 -11.10 11.86 -1.33
N SER A 119 -11.07 12.44 -0.14
CA SER A 119 -12.25 12.82 0.62
C SER A 119 -12.23 14.34 0.77
N GLY A 120 -13.21 15.01 0.17
CA GLY A 120 -13.39 16.45 0.29
C GLY A 120 -14.84 16.79 0.64
N PRO A 121 -15.12 18.06 0.96
CA PRO A 121 -16.49 18.53 1.03
C PRO A 121 -17.23 18.25 -0.28
N GLY A 122 -18.50 17.82 -0.21
CA GLY A 122 -19.36 17.81 -1.40
C GLY A 122 -19.47 19.21 -2.02
N ASP A 123 -20.03 19.31 -3.24
CA ASP A 123 -20.06 20.52 -4.10
C ASP A 123 -20.55 21.85 -3.45
N GLU A 124 -21.03 21.85 -2.21
CA GLU A 124 -21.65 23.01 -1.54
C GLU A 124 -20.82 23.68 -0.42
N SER A 125 -19.57 23.26 -0.16
CA SER A 125 -18.81 23.79 1.00
C SER A 125 -17.55 24.60 0.61
N ASN A 126 -17.64 25.92 0.78
CA ASN A 126 -16.52 26.85 0.71
C ASN A 126 -15.66 26.75 1.99
N GLY A 127 -14.43 26.21 1.88
CA GLY A 127 -13.41 26.31 2.93
C GLY A 127 -13.10 25.03 3.72
N GLU A 128 -13.64 23.88 3.33
CA GLU A 128 -13.33 22.60 3.99
C GLU A 128 -12.12 21.89 3.37
N SER A 129 -11.28 21.31 4.22
CA SER A 129 -10.03 20.64 3.83
C SER A 129 -10.29 19.39 2.98
N VAL A 130 -9.40 19.15 2.01
CA VAL A 130 -9.38 17.93 1.20
C VAL A 130 -8.36 16.96 1.80
N THR A 131 -8.77 15.73 2.11
CA THR A 131 -7.88 14.68 2.63
C THR A 131 -7.66 13.62 1.58
N VAL A 132 -6.40 13.35 1.25
CA VAL A 132 -5.99 12.24 0.39
C VAL A 132 -5.49 11.12 1.28
N THR A 133 -6.10 9.94 1.16
CA THR A 133 -5.60 8.70 1.78
C THR A 133 -4.94 7.85 0.72
N VAL A 134 -3.65 7.57 0.87
CA VAL A 134 -2.88 6.69 0.00
C VAL A 134 -2.61 5.37 0.72
N TYR A 135 -2.72 4.28 -0.02
CA TYR A 135 -2.54 2.93 0.50
C TYR A 135 -1.22 2.37 -0.01
N GLY A 136 -0.34 1.99 0.91
CA GLY A 136 0.92 1.32 0.61
C GLY A 136 0.73 -0.16 0.30
N ASN A 137 1.62 -0.74 -0.49
CA ASN A 137 1.65 -2.17 -0.80
C ASN A 137 1.99 -3.06 0.41
N ASP A 138 2.27 -2.46 1.56
CA ASP A 138 2.59 -3.13 2.82
C ASP A 138 1.43 -3.09 3.81
N SER A 139 0.21 -2.82 3.34
CA SER A 139 -1.03 -2.64 4.09
C SER A 139 -1.17 -1.38 4.95
N ARG A 140 -0.17 -0.50 4.99
CA ARG A 140 -0.27 0.77 5.72
C ARG A 140 -1.02 1.82 4.89
N LYS A 141 -1.60 2.79 5.61
CA LYS A 141 -2.25 3.97 5.04
C LYS A 141 -1.46 5.20 5.44
N PHE A 142 -1.46 6.17 4.55
CA PHE A 142 -0.80 7.45 4.71
C PHE A 142 -1.77 8.54 4.27
N THR A 143 -1.79 9.65 4.99
CA THR A 143 -2.73 10.73 4.73
C THR A 143 -2.02 12.04 4.48
N GLN A 144 -2.51 12.81 3.50
CA GLN A 144 -2.17 14.22 3.34
C GLN A 144 -3.43 15.06 3.32
N THR A 145 -3.40 16.18 4.03
CA THR A 145 -4.52 17.12 4.13
C THR A 145 -4.13 18.42 3.45
N TYR A 146 -5.02 18.90 2.62
CA TYR A 146 -4.88 20.10 1.82
C TYR A 146 -5.98 21.09 2.17
N ARG A 147 -5.67 22.38 2.04
CA ARG A 147 -6.63 23.47 2.18
C ARG A 147 -6.85 24.16 0.83
N PRO A 148 -8.08 24.56 0.48
CA PRO A 148 -8.33 25.41 -0.69
C PRO A 148 -7.56 26.73 -0.58
N VAL A 149 -6.99 27.16 -1.71
CA VAL A 149 -6.44 28.51 -1.85
C VAL A 149 -7.51 29.38 -2.50
N ASP A 150 -7.86 30.49 -1.84
CA ASP A 150 -8.82 31.45 -2.36
C ASP A 150 -8.16 32.27 -3.47
N ASP A 151 -8.15 31.73 -4.69
CA ASP A 151 -7.59 32.35 -5.89
C ASP A 151 -8.74 32.67 -6.85
N THR A 152 -9.44 33.77 -6.58
CA THR A 152 -10.67 34.21 -7.30
C THR A 152 -10.47 34.50 -8.79
N ASP A 153 -9.24 34.43 -9.29
CA ASP A 153 -8.86 34.75 -10.67
C ASP A 153 -8.56 33.52 -11.54
N ARG A 154 -8.70 32.28 -11.04
CA ARG A 154 -8.44 31.05 -11.82
C ARG A 154 -9.59 30.04 -11.76
N ASP A 155 -9.89 29.43 -12.90
CA ASP A 155 -10.87 28.33 -13.03
C ASP A 155 -10.41 27.00 -12.36
N GLU A 156 -9.23 26.98 -11.72
CA GLU A 156 -8.65 25.77 -11.14
C GLU A 156 -8.88 25.71 -9.63
N ARG A 157 -9.45 24.59 -9.13
CA ARG A 157 -9.59 24.31 -7.69
C ARG A 157 -8.22 24.03 -7.07
N ARG A 158 -7.51 25.10 -6.69
CA ARG A 158 -6.14 25.04 -6.15
C ARG A 158 -6.11 24.65 -4.67
N LEU A 159 -5.15 23.80 -4.33
CA LEU A 159 -4.94 23.25 -3.01
C LEU A 159 -3.51 23.52 -2.53
N GLU A 160 -3.35 23.86 -1.26
CA GLU A 160 -2.06 23.92 -0.57
C GLU A 160 -1.96 22.82 0.49
N LEU A 161 -0.79 22.19 0.61
CA LEU A 161 -0.54 21.19 1.65
C LEU A 161 -0.64 21.84 3.04
N ALA A 162 -1.52 21.33 3.87
CA ALA A 162 -1.75 21.80 5.23
C ALA A 162 -1.15 20.86 6.29
N ALA A 163 -1.21 19.55 6.07
CA ALA A 163 -0.64 18.54 6.96
C ALA A 163 -0.25 17.28 6.20
N THR A 164 0.80 16.60 6.68
CA THR A 164 1.26 15.31 6.17
C THR A 164 1.46 14.34 7.33
N ASP A 165 1.26 13.05 7.08
CA ASP A 165 1.66 11.99 7.99
C ASP A 165 3.19 12.02 8.21
N GLU A 166 3.62 12.03 9.47
CA GLU A 166 5.04 12.10 9.86
C GLU A 166 5.87 10.95 9.26
N ARG A 167 5.24 9.80 9.01
CA ARG A 167 5.91 8.63 8.42
C ARG A 167 6.27 8.85 6.95
N VAL A 168 5.61 9.78 6.26
CA VAL A 168 5.95 10.15 4.88
C VAL A 168 7.28 10.93 4.84
N GLU A 169 7.59 11.67 5.91
CA GLU A 169 8.83 12.44 6.00
C GLU A 169 10.06 11.52 6.09
N THR A 170 9.88 10.28 6.57
CA THR A 170 10.96 9.30 6.71
C THR A 170 11.13 8.39 5.49
N PHE A 171 10.33 8.57 4.43
CA PHE A 171 10.49 7.81 3.19
C PHE A 171 11.83 8.10 2.51
N ASP A 172 12.40 7.06 1.91
CA ASP A 172 13.47 7.22 0.93
C ASP A 172 12.94 7.96 -0.31
N ASP A 173 13.84 8.61 -1.05
CA ASP A 173 13.48 9.49 -2.17
C ASP A 173 12.61 8.80 -3.23
N ASP A 174 12.94 7.55 -3.59
CA ASP A 174 12.18 6.76 -4.55
C ASP A 174 10.73 6.47 -4.10
N VAL A 175 10.54 6.20 -2.80
CA VAL A 175 9.21 5.94 -2.24
C VAL A 175 8.43 7.25 -2.13
N ARG A 176 9.09 8.34 -1.72
CA ARG A 176 8.48 9.67 -1.67
C ARG A 176 8.00 10.13 -3.03
N GLU A 177 8.81 9.99 -4.08
CA GLU A 177 8.41 10.37 -5.45
C GLU A 177 7.17 9.60 -5.92
N ARG A 178 7.10 8.29 -5.65
CA ARG A 178 5.94 7.45 -5.99
C ARG A 178 4.71 7.85 -5.20
N PHE A 179 4.87 8.18 -3.92
CA PHE A 179 3.81 8.66 -3.06
C PHE A 179 3.22 9.97 -3.59
N GLU A 180 4.07 10.98 -3.81
CA GLU A 180 3.66 12.31 -4.31
C GLU A 180 3.01 12.21 -5.69
N SER A 181 3.57 11.38 -6.58
CA SER A 181 2.99 11.12 -7.90
C SER A 181 1.57 10.52 -7.79
N THR A 182 1.35 9.64 -6.82
CA THR A 182 0.05 9.01 -6.57
C THR A 182 -0.96 10.01 -6.01
N VAL A 183 -0.53 10.87 -5.08
CA VAL A 183 -1.36 11.95 -4.53
C VAL A 183 -1.76 12.94 -5.60
N ALA A 184 -0.80 13.43 -6.39
CA ALA A 184 -1.05 14.40 -7.46
C ALA A 184 -1.99 13.83 -8.52
N LEU A 185 -1.84 12.55 -8.88
CA LEU A 185 -2.73 11.87 -9.81
C LEU A 185 -4.16 11.77 -9.25
N ALA A 186 -4.31 11.39 -7.98
CA ALA A 186 -5.62 11.26 -7.33
C ALA A 186 -6.34 12.60 -7.27
N LEU A 187 -5.65 13.67 -6.85
CA LEU A 187 -6.21 15.02 -6.80
C LEU A 187 -6.63 15.54 -8.17
N ARG A 188 -5.79 15.32 -9.19
CA ARG A 188 -6.11 15.73 -10.56
C ARG A 188 -7.34 15.00 -11.12
N ASN A 189 -7.51 13.71 -10.81
CA ASN A 189 -8.68 12.95 -11.25
C ASN A 189 -9.99 13.49 -10.65
N GLU A 190 -9.91 14.10 -9.47
CA GLU A 190 -11.03 14.79 -8.80
C GLU A 190 -11.17 16.27 -9.20
N GLY A 191 -10.34 16.74 -10.15
CA GLY A 191 -10.39 18.11 -10.68
C GLY A 191 -9.66 19.16 -9.83
N TYR A 192 -8.82 18.74 -8.88
CA TYR A 192 -7.97 19.64 -8.10
C TYR A 192 -6.60 19.86 -8.76
N ALA A 193 -6.01 21.02 -8.50
CA ALA A 193 -4.63 21.34 -8.81
C ALA A 193 -3.84 21.55 -7.51
N VAL A 194 -2.64 20.95 -7.43
CA VAL A 194 -1.67 21.10 -6.34
C VAL A 194 -0.35 21.63 -6.85
#